data_AF-A0A8J3HD01-F1
#
_entry.id   AF-A0A8J3HD01-F1
#
_cell.length_a   1.000
_cell.length_b   1.000
_cell.length_c   1.000
_cell.angle_alpha   90.00
_cell.angle_beta   90.00
_cell.angle_gamma   90.00
#
_symmetry.space_group_name_H-M   'P 1'
#
loop_
_entity.id
_entity.type
_entity.pdbx_description
1 polymer ?
#
loop_
_entity_poly.entity_id
_entity_poly.type
_entity_poly.pdbx_seq_one_letter_code
_entity_poly.pdbx_strand_id
1 'polypeptide(L)'
;MPADFPITELWQVITGQAPGRTSTDQITLFDSVGFAIEDFSALRYIRDRIAGTDLYQPLDLLADPDDPRDLFGMLARAAPV
;
A
#
# COMPACT_ATOMS: atom_id res chain seq x y z
N MET A 1 5.40 8.33 -24.96
CA MET A 1 6.53 9.27 -25.10
C MET A 1 7.76 8.46 -25.52
N PRO A 2 8.77 9.07 -26.17
CA PRO A 2 10.06 8.42 -26.40
C PRO A 2 10.66 7.93 -25.08
N ALA A 3 11.40 6.82 -25.09
CA ALA A 3 11.96 6.22 -23.88
C ALA A 3 13.04 7.10 -23.21
N ASP A 4 13.61 8.02 -23.96
CA ASP A 4 14.64 8.98 -23.59
C ASP A 4 14.09 10.38 -23.23
N PHE A 5 12.76 10.52 -23.15
CA PHE A 5 12.18 11.80 -22.75
C PHE A 5 12.63 12.15 -21.32
N PRO A 6 13.26 13.33 -21.09
CA PRO A 6 13.81 13.66 -19.79
C PRO A 6 12.69 13.88 -18.77
N ILE A 7 12.75 13.15 -17.66
CA ILE A 7 11.83 13.27 -16.54
C ILE A 7 12.61 13.53 -15.26
N THR A 8 11.96 14.15 -14.28
CA THR A 8 12.48 14.30 -12.91
C THR A 8 11.62 13.45 -12.00
N GLU A 9 12.23 12.49 -11.30
CA GLU A 9 11.50 11.61 -10.41
C GLU A 9 11.08 12.38 -9.15
N LEU A 10 9.81 12.23 -8.75
CA LEU A 10 9.24 13.01 -7.63
C LEU A 10 10.03 12.82 -6.32
N TRP A 11 10.53 11.61 -6.04
CA TRP A 11 11.28 11.34 -4.82
C TRP A 11 12.61 12.12 -4.76
N GLN A 12 13.25 12.39 -5.89
CA GLN A 12 14.47 13.20 -5.95
C GLN A 12 14.18 14.66 -5.61
N VAL A 13 13.02 15.16 -6.03
CA VAL A 13 12.55 16.51 -5.66
C VAL A 13 12.27 16.59 -4.15
N ILE A 14 11.53 15.61 -3.61
CA ILE A 14 11.17 15.57 -2.18
C ILE A 14 12.42 15.47 -1.29
N THR A 15 13.42 14.71 -1.72
CA THR A 15 14.68 14.53 -0.97
C THR A 15 15.71 15.63 -1.24
N GLY A 16 15.41 16.61 -2.10
CA GLY A 16 16.31 17.72 -2.45
C GLY A 16 17.48 17.34 -3.37
N GLN A 17 17.46 16.14 -3.97
CA GLN A 17 18.48 15.68 -4.92
C GLN A 17 18.30 16.29 -6.33
N ALA A 18 17.08 16.71 -6.67
CA ALA A 18 16.76 17.41 -7.89
C ALA A 18 15.90 18.66 -7.59
N PRO A 19 16.02 19.74 -8.37
CA PRO A 19 15.13 20.88 -8.22
C PRO A 19 13.71 20.50 -8.66
N GLY A 20 12.70 20.99 -7.92
CA GLY A 20 11.32 20.99 -8.38
C GLY A 20 11.04 22.16 -9.32
N ARG A 21 10.05 22.97 -8.98
CA ARG A 21 9.79 24.25 -9.65
C ARG A 21 10.93 25.24 -9.39
N THR A 22 11.43 25.90 -10.44
CA THR A 22 12.54 26.86 -10.38
C THR A 22 12.15 28.32 -10.69
N SER A 23 10.97 28.55 -11.27
CA SER A 23 10.42 29.91 -11.46
C SER A 23 8.89 29.95 -11.37
N THR A 24 8.35 31.15 -11.19
CA THR A 24 6.89 31.37 -11.15
C THR A 24 6.23 31.09 -12.50
N ASP A 25 6.91 31.43 -13.59
CA ASP A 25 6.36 31.32 -14.95
C ASP A 25 6.52 29.91 -15.54
N GLN A 26 7.27 29.03 -14.86
CA GLN A 26 7.46 27.65 -15.29
C GLN A 26 6.14 26.87 -15.24
N ILE A 27 5.84 26.09 -16.27
CA ILE A 27 4.75 25.11 -16.23
C ILE A 27 5.34 23.77 -15.78
N THR A 28 4.70 23.14 -14.79
CA THR A 28 5.12 21.82 -14.27
C THR A 28 3.97 20.84 -14.45
N LEU A 29 4.25 19.69 -15.07
CA LEU A 29 3.30 18.59 -15.20
C LEU A 29 3.72 17.46 -14.27
N PHE A 30 2.80 17.01 -13.41
CA PHE A 30 2.97 15.77 -12.67
C PHE A 30 2.15 14.68 -13.38
N ASP A 31 2.85 13.82 -14.12
CA ASP A 31 2.25 12.69 -14.83
C ASP A 31 2.02 11.52 -13.86
N SER A 32 0.93 11.61 -13.10
CA SER A 32 0.60 10.64 -12.05
C SER A 32 -0.11 9.42 -12.62
N VAL A 33 0.49 8.25 -12.47
CA VAL A 33 -0.11 6.95 -12.83
C VAL A 33 -0.46 6.07 -11.61
N GLY A 34 -0.03 6.48 -10.42
CA GLY A 34 -0.16 5.72 -9.17
C GLY A 34 0.98 4.72 -8.96
N PHE A 35 1.43 4.57 -7.71
CA PHE A 35 2.45 3.59 -7.34
C PHE A 35 2.14 2.93 -6.00
N ALA A 36 2.47 1.65 -5.83
CA ALA A 36 2.09 0.85 -4.67
C ALA A 36 2.56 1.43 -3.30
N ILE A 37 3.58 2.30 -3.29
CA ILE A 37 4.04 2.97 -2.07
C ILE A 37 3.00 3.97 -1.53
N GLU A 38 2.19 4.54 -2.41
CA GLU A 38 1.09 5.45 -2.06
C GLU A 38 0.01 4.67 -1.30
N ASP A 39 -0.43 3.54 -1.87
CA ASP A 39 -1.38 2.62 -1.25
C ASP A 39 -0.86 2.07 0.08
N PHE A 40 0.40 1.65 0.12
CA PHE A 40 1.03 1.16 1.35
C PHE A 40 1.00 2.21 2.47
N SER A 41 1.32 3.45 2.13
CA SER A 41 1.30 4.56 3.09
C SER A 41 -0.12 4.85 3.59
N ALA A 42 -1.10 4.84 2.69
CA ALA A 42 -2.52 4.99 3.04
C ALA A 42 -3.02 3.85 3.94
N LEU A 43 -2.69 2.59 3.63
CA LEU A 43 -3.08 1.42 4.42
C LEU A 43 -2.50 1.47 5.83
N ARG A 44 -1.23 1.88 5.99
CA ARG A 44 -0.63 2.08 7.32
C ARG A 44 -1.35 3.15 8.11
N TYR A 45 -1.63 4.29 7.49
CA TYR A 45 -2.38 5.37 8.12
C TYR A 45 -3.76 4.90 8.59
N ILE A 46 -4.53 4.22 7.73
CA ILE A 46 -5.86 3.70 8.06
C ILE A 46 -5.78 2.69 9.20
N ARG A 47 -4.89 1.69 9.11
CA ARG A 47 -4.67 0.69 10.16
C ARG A 47 -4.43 1.32 11.51
N ASP A 48 -3.54 2.32 11.58
CA ASP A 48 -3.19 3.00 12.83
C ASP A 48 -4.35 3.87 13.34
N ARG A 49 -5.24 4.32 12.44
CA ARG A 49 -6.40 5.15 12.79
C ARG A 49 -7.63 4.38 13.28
N ILE A 50 -7.84 3.17 12.81
CA ILE A 50 -9.01 2.35 13.16
C ILE A 50 -8.77 1.45 14.38
N ALA A 51 -7.52 1.30 14.84
CA ALA A 51 -7.20 0.49 16.00
C ALA A 51 -8.02 0.90 17.24
N GLY A 52 -8.72 -0.06 17.85
CA GLY A 52 -9.58 0.17 19.03
C GLY A 52 -10.94 0.80 18.74
N THR A 53 -11.29 1.01 17.47
CA THR A 53 -12.63 1.44 17.04
C THR A 53 -13.50 0.25 16.68
N ASP A 54 -14.81 0.48 16.53
CA ASP A 54 -15.80 -0.45 16.00
C ASP A 54 -15.93 -0.39 14.47
N LEU A 55 -15.05 0.36 13.79
CA LEU A 55 -15.09 0.57 12.33
C LEU A 55 -14.45 -0.57 11.52
N TYR A 56 -14.17 -1.71 12.15
CA TYR A 56 -13.64 -2.88 11.47
C TYR A 56 -14.12 -4.17 12.13
N GLN A 57 -14.09 -5.26 11.36
CA GLN A 57 -14.34 -6.61 11.84
C GLN A 57 -13.08 -7.46 11.63
N PRO A 58 -12.64 -8.26 12.61
CA PRO A 58 -11.65 -9.29 12.38
C PRO A 58 -12.25 -10.38 11.48
N LEU A 59 -11.50 -10.78 10.45
CA LEU A 59 -11.87 -11.84 9.53
C LEU A 59 -10.80 -12.92 9.54
N ASP A 60 -11.23 -14.18 9.65
CA ASP A 60 -10.35 -15.34 9.50
C ASP A 60 -10.06 -15.56 8.02
N LEU A 61 -9.13 -14.77 7.47
CA LEU A 61 -8.76 -14.80 6.05
C LEU A 61 -7.80 -15.94 5.70
N LEU A 62 -7.02 -16.40 6.67
CA LEU A 62 -6.00 -17.43 6.51
C LEU A 62 -6.29 -18.59 7.46
N ALA A 63 -5.95 -19.79 7.02
CA ALA A 63 -6.00 -20.98 7.87
C ALA A 63 -4.89 -20.92 8.93
N ASP A 64 -5.26 -21.23 10.18
CA ASP A 64 -4.34 -21.29 11.33
C ASP A 64 -4.46 -22.65 12.06
N PRO A 65 -3.92 -23.75 11.50
CA PRO A 65 -3.92 -25.07 12.13
C PRO A 65 -2.77 -25.23 13.15
N ASP A 66 -3.00 -26.04 14.20
CA ASP A 66 -1.96 -26.41 15.16
C ASP A 66 -0.78 -27.19 14.53
N ASP A 67 -1.04 -28.10 13.57
CA ASP A 67 -0.03 -28.64 12.66
C ASP A 67 -0.18 -27.93 11.30
N PRO A 68 0.82 -27.15 10.84
CA PRO A 68 0.77 -26.43 9.56
C PRO A 68 0.52 -27.32 8.34
N ARG A 69 0.66 -28.64 8.47
CA ARG A 69 0.40 -29.63 7.40
C ARG A 69 -0.98 -30.26 7.51
N ASP A 70 -1.70 -30.10 8.62
CA ASP A 70 -3.02 -30.71 8.85
C ASP A 70 -4.17 -29.73 8.59
N LEU A 71 -4.33 -29.35 7.32
CA LEU A 71 -5.46 -28.51 6.90
C LEU A 71 -6.80 -29.29 6.95
N PHE A 72 -6.76 -30.62 6.79
CA PHE A 72 -7.97 -31.46 6.83
C PHE A 72 -8.54 -31.56 8.26
N GLY A 73 -7.67 -31.66 9.27
CA GLY A 73 -8.07 -31.63 10.67
C GLY A 73 -8.83 -30.36 11.07
N MET A 74 -8.52 -29.21 10.46
CA MET A 74 -9.31 -27.98 10.66
C MET A 74 -10.76 -28.13 10.20
N LEU A 75 -11.00 -28.75 9.04
CA LEU A 75 -12.35 -28.99 8.52
C LEU A 75 -13.14 -29.94 9.42
N ALA A 76 -12.49 -30.99 9.92
CA ALA A 76 -13.11 -31.96 10.82
C ALA A 76 -13.53 -31.32 12.16
N ARG A 77 -12.74 -30.36 12.69
CA ARG A 77 -13.10 -29.59 13.90
C ARG A 77 -14.24 -28.60 13.67
N ALA A 78 -14.35 -28.05 12.46
CA ALA A 78 -15.39 -27.10 12.09
C ALA A 78 -16.73 -27.76 11.74
N ALA A 79 -16.81 -29.08 11.66
CA ALA A 79 -18.04 -29.80 11.36
C ALA A 79 -19.10 -29.57 12.46
N PRO A 80 -20.39 -29.39 12.10
CA PRO A 80 -21.46 -29.30 13.08
C PRO A 80 -21.53 -30.58 13.92
N VAL A 81 -21.83 -30.43 15.21
CA VAL A 81 -22.14 -31.55 16.12
C VAL A 81 -23.53 -32.08 15.84
#